data_AF-A0A411WM48-F1
#
_entry.id   AF-A0A411WM48-F1
#
_cell.length_a   1.000
_cell.length_b   1.000
_cell.length_c   1.000
_cell.angle_alpha   90.00
_cell.angle_beta   90.00
_cell.angle_gamma   90.00
#
_symmetry.space_group_name_H-M   'P 1'
#
loop_
_entity.id
_entity.type
_entity.pdbx_description
1 polymer ?
#
loop_
_entity_poly.entity_id
_entity_poly.type
_entity_poly.pdbx_seq_one_letter_code
_entity_poly.pdbx_strand_id
1 'polypeptide(L)'
;MASIDFLPDRLNREPSVFRGLTTSELFIAFLLGFFSGLFFGVIPAIALQLWPLIPTCALLFAALAILWGGKYFARLKRGRPDTWLYLAIAAWFARRGFGDTRLIQFGAIWSIKRS
;
A
#
# COMPACT_ATOMS: atom_id res chain seq x y z
N MET A 1 -6.38 33.97 -22.44
CA MET A 1 -6.42 33.05 -21.28
C MET A 1 -6.25 31.65 -21.84
N ALA A 2 -5.10 31.00 -21.63
CA ALA A 2 -4.87 29.67 -22.18
C ALA A 2 -5.67 28.65 -21.35
N SER A 3 -6.77 28.13 -21.91
CA SER A 3 -7.50 27.00 -21.34
C SER A 3 -6.73 25.73 -21.70
N ILE A 4 -6.23 25.03 -20.69
CA ILE A 4 -5.63 23.71 -20.88
C ILE A 4 -6.80 22.75 -21.18
N ASP A 5 -6.90 22.29 -22.42
CA ASP A 5 -8.03 21.51 -22.95
C ASP A 5 -8.12 20.08 -22.35
N PHE A 6 -7.08 19.69 -21.60
CA PHE A 6 -6.97 18.37 -21.01
C PHE A 6 -6.44 18.49 -19.59
N LEU A 7 -7.19 18.00 -18.60
CA LEU A 7 -6.68 17.81 -17.25
C LEU A 7 -5.77 16.58 -17.28
N PRO A 8 -4.45 16.71 -17.11
CA PRO A 8 -3.58 15.56 -17.19
C PRO A 8 -3.90 14.61 -16.02
N ASP A 9 -4.36 13.39 -16.32
CA ASP A 9 -4.63 12.32 -15.33
C ASP A 9 -3.45 12.08 -14.37
N ARG A 10 -2.24 12.46 -14.80
CA ARG A 10 -1.02 12.40 -14.00
C ARG A 10 -0.98 13.40 -12.85
N LEU A 11 -1.81 14.44 -12.85
CA LEU A 11 -1.86 15.44 -11.78
C LEU A 11 -2.49 14.87 -10.50
N ASN A 12 -3.50 14.01 -10.65
CA ASN A 12 -4.19 13.39 -9.51
C ASN A 12 -3.56 12.05 -9.09
N ARG A 13 -2.59 11.56 -9.87
CA ARG A 13 -1.90 10.30 -9.64
C ARG A 13 -0.69 10.53 -8.73
N GLU A 14 -0.57 9.70 -7.69
CA GLU A 14 0.64 9.70 -6.87
C GLU A 14 1.90 9.40 -7.73
N PRO A 15 2.95 10.22 -7.64
CA PRO A 15 4.18 9.98 -8.37
C PRO A 15 4.89 8.72 -7.84
N SER A 16 5.54 7.98 -8.73
CA SER A 16 6.43 6.90 -8.33
C SER A 16 7.73 7.48 -7.77
N VAL A 17 8.07 7.13 -6.53
CA VAL A 17 9.25 7.64 -5.83
C VAL A 17 10.44 6.70 -5.97
N PHE A 18 10.25 5.40 -5.78
CA PHE A 18 11.36 4.44 -5.77
C PHE A 18 10.99 3.13 -6.47
N ARG A 19 11.76 2.75 -7.50
CA ARG A 19 11.59 1.49 -8.27
C ARG A 19 10.15 1.24 -8.75
N GLY A 20 9.41 2.30 -9.09
CA GLY A 20 8.02 2.22 -9.57
C GLY A 20 6.96 2.13 -8.46
N LEU A 21 7.36 2.22 -7.19
CA LEU A 21 6.46 2.33 -6.04
C LEU A 21 6.08 3.79 -5.80
N THR A 22 4.80 4.04 -5.50
CA THR A 22 4.36 5.34 -4.97
C THR A 22 4.74 5.49 -3.50
N THR A 23 4.61 6.69 -2.94
CA THR A 23 4.88 6.94 -1.51
C THR A 23 4.04 6.02 -0.62
N SER A 24 2.75 5.89 -0.89
CA SER A 24 1.83 5.04 -0.12
C SER A 24 2.24 3.57 -0.16
N GLU A 25 2.71 3.10 -1.31
CA GLU A 25 3.15 1.71 -1.49
C GLU A 25 4.50 1.44 -0.83
N LEU A 26 5.41 2.41 -0.82
CA LEU A 26 6.65 2.33 -0.05
C LEU A 26 6.36 2.20 1.44
N PHE A 27 5.42 2.97 1.97
CA PHE A 27 5.01 2.84 3.38
C PHE A 27 4.41 1.47 3.68
N ILE A 28 3.58 0.91 2.79
CA ILE A 28 3.04 -0.44 2.97
C ILE A 28 4.17 -1.48 2.95
N ALA A 29 5.10 -1.40 1.99
CA ALA A 29 6.25 -2.29 1.92
C ALA A 29 7.12 -2.19 3.17
N PHE A 30 7.38 -0.96 3.63
CA PHE A 30 8.14 -0.66 4.84
C PHE A 30 7.48 -1.27 6.07
N LEU A 31 6.18 -1.03 6.29
CA LEU A 31 5.47 -1.55 7.46
C LEU A 31 5.42 -3.08 7.46
N LEU A 32 5.14 -3.71 6.32
CA LEU A 32 5.14 -5.17 6.21
C LEU A 32 6.53 -5.76 6.51
N GLY A 33 7.59 -5.16 5.97
CA GLY A 33 8.96 -5.55 6.26
C GLY A 33 9.37 -5.29 7.72
N PHE A 34 8.97 -4.16 8.28
CA PHE A 34 9.28 -3.79 9.66
C PHE A 34 8.63 -4.73 10.67
N PHE A 35 7.33 -5.00 10.54
CA PHE A 35 6.63 -5.92 11.44
C PHE A 35 7.07 -7.37 11.27
N SER A 36 7.34 -7.82 10.04
CA SER A 36 7.93 -9.15 9.85
C SER A 36 9.32 -9.25 10.48
N GLY A 37 10.18 -8.23 10.31
CA GLY A 37 11.49 -8.19 10.93
C GLY A 37 11.46 -8.09 12.45
N LEU A 38 10.49 -7.39 13.04
CA LEU A 38 10.25 -7.42 14.49
C LEU A 38 9.91 -8.83 14.95
N PHE A 39 8.95 -9.49 14.29
CA PHE A 39 8.55 -10.85 14.62
C PHE A 39 9.72 -11.83 14.54
N PHE A 40 10.48 -11.79 13.44
CA PHE A 40 11.66 -12.64 13.25
C PHE A 40 12.85 -12.25 14.14
N GLY A 41 12.95 -10.99 14.57
CA GLY A 41 14.03 -10.49 15.42
C GLY A 41 13.85 -10.85 16.90
N VAL A 42 12.61 -11.02 17.37
CA VAL A 42 12.32 -11.41 18.77
C VAL A 42 12.85 -12.80 19.10
N ILE A 43 12.69 -13.76 18.18
CA ILE A 43 13.13 -15.16 18.39
C ILE A 43 14.65 -15.25 18.70
N PRO A 44 15.56 -14.75 17.84
CA PRO A 44 16.99 -14.79 18.10
C PRO A 44 17.40 -13.84 19.24
N ALA A 45 16.70 -12.72 19.46
CA ALA A 45 16.99 -11.83 20.59
C ALA A 45 16.81 -12.54 21.93
N ILE A 46 15.76 -13.35 22.07
CA ILE A 46 15.53 -14.16 23.27
C ILE A 46 16.57 -15.29 23.37
N ALA A 47 16.83 -16.00 22.27
CA ALA A 47 17.75 -17.14 22.26
C ALA A 47 19.21 -16.74 22.57
N LEU A 48 19.65 -15.58 22.05
CA LEU A 48 21.02 -15.09 22.20
C LEU A 48 21.16 -14.05 23.32
N GLN A 49 20.07 -13.64 23.96
CA GLN A 49 20.01 -12.53 24.94
C GLN A 49 20.54 -11.20 24.36
N LEU A 50 20.43 -11.02 23.05
CA LEU A 50 20.88 -9.84 22.31
C LEU A 50 19.69 -8.99 21.89
N TRP A 51 19.22 -8.12 22.78
CA TRP A 51 18.12 -7.18 22.52
C TRP A 51 18.30 -6.29 21.26
N PRO A 52 19.51 -5.84 20.89
CA PRO A 52 19.71 -5.05 19.66
C PRO A 52 19.37 -5.80 18.36
N LEU A 53 19.21 -7.13 18.38
CA LEU A 53 18.78 -7.90 17.21
C LEU A 53 17.37 -7.52 16.76
N ILE A 54 16.48 -7.13 17.68
CA ILE A 54 15.09 -6.77 17.36
C ILE A 54 15.04 -5.58 16.37
N PRO A 55 15.60 -4.39 16.68
CA PRO A 55 15.59 -3.27 15.74
C PRO A 55 16.45 -3.53 14.50
N THR A 56 17.54 -4.31 14.61
CA THR A 56 18.38 -4.66 13.48
C THR A 56 17.63 -5.50 12.45
N CYS A 57 16.93 -6.55 12.89
CA CYS A 57 16.10 -7.39 12.03
C CYS A 57 14.92 -6.60 11.46
N ALA A 58 14.27 -5.74 12.25
CA ALA A 58 13.18 -4.88 11.78
C ALA A 58 13.62 -3.99 10.60
N LEU A 59 14.76 -3.30 10.73
CA LEU A 59 15.29 -2.45 9.67
C LEU A 59 15.79 -3.26 8.46
N LEU A 60 16.43 -4.41 8.68
CA LEU A 60 16.90 -5.29 7.62
C LEU A 60 15.74 -5.78 6.75
N PHE A 61 14.67 -6.30 7.36
CA PHE A 61 13.51 -6.78 6.62
C PHE A 61 12.72 -5.65 5.98
N ALA A 62 12.61 -4.48 6.61
CA ALA A 62 12.04 -3.29 5.99
C ALA A 62 12.79 -2.89 4.71
N ALA A 63 14.13 -2.87 4.75
CA ALA A 63 14.95 -2.58 3.58
C ALA A 63 14.77 -3.64 2.48
N LEU A 64 14.79 -4.93 2.83
CA LEU A 64 14.55 -6.02 1.89
C LEU A 64 13.16 -5.91 1.23
N ALA A 65 12.12 -5.62 2.02
CA ALA A 65 10.75 -5.45 1.52
C ALA A 65 10.65 -4.27 0.54
N ILE A 66 11.33 -3.15 0.79
CA ILE A 66 11.36 -2.00 -0.15
C ILE A 66 12.12 -2.36 -1.44
N LEU A 67 13.29 -3.01 -1.32
CA LEU A 67 14.13 -3.35 -2.47
C LEU A 67 13.44 -4.34 -3.42
N TRP A 68 12.75 -5.33 -2.86
CA TRP A 68 12.08 -6.41 -3.60
C TRP A 68 10.62 -6.08 -3.92
N GLY A 69 10.00 -5.19 -3.13
CA GLY A 69 8.60 -4.79 -3.24
C GLY A 69 8.25 -4.25 -4.62
N GLY A 70 9.14 -3.48 -5.26
CA GLY A 70 8.87 -2.88 -6.57
C GLY A 70 8.41 -3.90 -7.64
N LYS A 71 9.12 -5.02 -7.76
CA LYS A 71 8.75 -6.10 -8.71
C LYS A 71 7.46 -6.82 -8.28
N TYR A 72 7.28 -7.03 -6.98
CA TYR A 72 6.10 -7.72 -6.44
C TYR A 72 4.83 -6.89 -6.63
N PHE A 73 4.86 -5.61 -6.24
CA PHE A 73 3.74 -4.69 -6.42
C PHE A 73 3.45 -4.40 -7.89
N ALA A 74 4.47 -4.35 -8.76
CA ALA A 74 4.25 -4.21 -10.20
C ALA A 74 3.48 -5.41 -10.80
N ARG A 75 3.75 -6.63 -10.32
CA ARG A 75 2.99 -7.83 -10.71
C ARG A 75 1.57 -7.79 -10.14
N LEU A 76 1.43 -7.43 -8.86
CA LEU A 76 0.13 -7.37 -8.19
C LEU A 76 -0.80 -6.32 -8.81
N LYS A 77 -0.26 -5.19 -9.27
CA LYS A 77 -1.01 -4.11 -9.92
C LYS A 77 -1.30 -4.31 -11.40
N ARG A 78 -0.83 -5.41 -12.02
CA ARG A 78 -1.01 -5.63 -13.45
C ARG A 78 -2.50 -5.75 -13.79
N GLY A 79 -3.01 -4.85 -14.64
CA GLY A 79 -4.43 -4.81 -15.03
C GLY A 79 -5.38 -4.25 -13.97
N ARG A 80 -4.86 -3.64 -12.90
CA ARG A 80 -5.66 -2.98 -11.85
C ARG A 80 -5.65 -1.45 -12.07
N PRO A 81 -6.71 -0.74 -11.65
CA PRO A 81 -6.76 0.71 -11.73
C PRO A 81 -5.68 1.34 -10.84
N ASP A 82 -5.37 2.61 -11.12
CA ASP A 82 -4.51 3.42 -10.25
C ASP A 82 -5.14 3.50 -8.84
N THR A 83 -4.31 3.63 -7.80
CA THR A 83 -4.74 3.65 -6.37
C THR A 83 -5.47 2.39 -5.85
N TRP A 84 -5.60 1.33 -6.65
CA TRP A 84 -6.33 0.10 -6.29
C TRP A 84 -5.89 -0.52 -4.96
N LEU A 85 -4.58 -0.56 -4.68
CA LEU A 85 -4.03 -1.19 -3.47
C LEU A 85 -4.56 -0.51 -2.21
N TYR A 86 -4.51 0.83 -2.18
CA TYR A 86 -5.01 1.63 -1.07
C TYR A 86 -6.52 1.40 -0.87
N LEU A 87 -7.30 1.47 -1.97
CA LEU A 87 -8.74 1.29 -1.91
C LEU A 87 -9.14 -0.13 -1.47
N ALA A 88 -8.38 -1.15 -1.91
CA ALA A 88 -8.60 -2.54 -1.52
C ALA A 88 -8.32 -2.76 -0.02
N ILE A 89 -7.25 -2.16 0.51
CA ILE A 89 -6.92 -2.19 1.95
C ILE A 89 -7.99 -1.44 2.74
N ALA A 90 -8.38 -0.24 2.30
CA ALA A 90 -9.43 0.55 2.94
C ALA A 90 -10.77 -0.21 2.97
N ALA A 91 -11.16 -0.85 1.85
CA ALA A 91 -12.36 -1.68 1.78
C ALA A 91 -12.27 -2.93 2.67
N TRP A 92 -11.08 -3.52 2.81
CA TRP A 92 -10.88 -4.62 3.74
C TRP A 92 -11.08 -4.19 5.20
N PHE A 93 -10.52 -3.06 5.62
CA PHE A 93 -10.74 -2.50 6.96
C PHE A 93 -12.21 -2.14 7.16
N ALA A 94 -12.83 -1.44 6.21
CA ALA A 94 -14.21 -0.97 6.31
C ALA A 94 -15.20 -2.14 6.50
N ARG A 95 -14.99 -3.26 5.80
CA ARG A 95 -15.79 -4.49 5.98
C ARG A 95 -15.63 -5.14 7.34
N ARG A 96 -14.53 -4.84 8.04
CA ARG A 96 -14.24 -5.35 9.39
C ARG A 96 -14.67 -4.38 10.49
N GLY A 97 -15.37 -3.30 10.13
CA GLY A 97 -15.87 -2.28 11.06
C GLY A 97 -14.86 -1.18 11.38
N PHE A 98 -13.70 -1.15 10.71
CA PHE A 98 -12.65 -0.15 10.92
C PHE A 98 -12.49 0.75 9.70
N GLY A 99 -12.24 2.05 9.88
CA GLY A 99 -12.00 2.98 8.75
C GLY A 99 -13.26 3.70 8.28
N ASP A 100 -13.22 4.24 7.06
CA ASP A 100 -14.25 5.16 6.57
C ASP A 100 -15.54 4.44 6.16
N THR A 101 -16.61 4.67 6.92
CA THR A 101 -17.97 4.20 6.62
C THR A 101 -18.55 4.74 5.32
N ARG A 102 -18.00 5.84 4.77
CA ARG A 102 -18.45 6.46 3.51
C ARG A 102 -17.82 5.82 2.28
N LEU A 103 -16.92 4.85 2.46
CA LEU A 103 -16.31 4.15 1.34
C LEU A 103 -17.40 3.40 0.55
N ILE A 104 -17.62 3.82 -0.70
CA ILE A 104 -18.61 3.20 -1.58
C ILE A 104 -18.12 1.80 -1.97
N GLN A 105 -18.86 0.78 -1.54
CA GLN A 105 -18.54 -0.63 -1.79
C GLN A 105 -19.65 -1.39 -2.53
N PHE A 106 -20.74 -0.71 -2.90
CA PHE A 106 -21.83 -1.30 -3.65
C PHE A 106 -21.74 -0.89 -5.13
N GLY A 107 -22.15 -1.79 -6.02
CA GLY A 107 -22.39 -1.48 -7.42
C GLY A 107 -23.87 -1.20 -7.65
N ALA A 108 -24.18 -0.21 -8.48
CA ALA A 108 -25.53 0.07 -8.94
C ALA A 108 -25.55 0.15 -10.47
N ILE A 109 -26.64 -0.29 -11.08
CA ILE A 109 -26.87 -0.12 -12.51
C ILE A 109 -27.50 1.26 -12.70
N TRP A 110 -26.92 2.08 -13.57
CA TRP A 110 -27.53 3.34 -13.96
C TRP A 110 -28.83 3.06 -14.72
N SER A 111 -29.97 3.47 -14.14
CA SER A 111 -31.28 3.40 -14.79
C SER A 111 -31.88 4.79 -14.84
N ILE A 112 -32.25 5.22 -16.05
CA ILE A 112 -33.03 6.43 -16.26
C ILE A 112 -34.48 6.03 -15.98
N LYS A 113 -34.94 6.26 -14.74
CA LYS A 113 -36.36 6.12 -14.40
C LYS A 113 -37.16 7.02 -15.35
N ARG A 114 -37.91 6.44 -16.28
CA ARG A 114 -39.03 7.14 -16.93
C ARG A 114 -40.23 6.90 -16.02
N SER A 115 -40.83 7.99 -15.55
CA SER A 115 -42.03 7.98 -14.70
C SER A 115 -43.17 7.20 -15.33
#